data_AF-A0A7S3GXB9-F1
#
_entry.id   AF-A0A7S3GXB9-F1
#
_cell.length_a   1.000
_cell.length_b   1.000
_cell.length_c   1.000
_cell.angle_alpha   90.00
_cell.angle_beta   90.00
_cell.angle_gamma   90.00
#
_symmetry.space_group_name_H-M   'P 1'
#
loop_
_entity.id
_entity.type
_entity.pdbx_description
1 polymer ?
#
loop_
_entity_poly.entity_id
_entity_poly.type
_entity_poly.pdbx_seq_one_letter_code
_entity_poly.pdbx_strand_id
1 'polypeptide(L)'
;CGNFNGDPVDDTTEAIFNRVGARIESSAMLFSSRAEISFTNAEQEMMRTQCPARTMVDAELQCRKNLPQSATVLQVNACVFDVCFGMNEHALRSAATYASAADQASANSA
;
A
#
# COMPACT_ATOMS: atom_id res chain seq x y z
N CYS A 1 -8.97 -8.05 -0.30
CA CYS A 1 -8.84 -6.66 -0.80
C CYS A 1 -8.37 -6.79 -2.23
N GLY A 2 -9.19 -6.46 -3.22
CA GLY A 2 -8.84 -6.72 -4.62
C GLY A 2 -8.57 -5.44 -5.41
N ASN A 3 -8.32 -5.57 -6.72
CA ASN A 3 -8.25 -4.41 -7.61
C ASN A 3 -9.63 -4.01 -8.19
N PHE A 4 -10.69 -4.78 -7.85
CA PHE A 4 -12.09 -4.55 -8.23
C PHE A 4 -12.39 -4.61 -9.74
N ASN A 5 -11.55 -5.27 -10.54
CA ASN A 5 -11.80 -5.49 -11.97
C ASN A 5 -12.69 -6.72 -12.27
N GLY A 6 -13.02 -7.52 -11.25
CA GLY A 6 -13.82 -8.75 -11.38
C GLY A 6 -13.02 -10.01 -11.73
N ASP A 7 -11.69 -9.91 -11.79
CA ASP A 7 -10.78 -11.02 -12.02
C ASP A 7 -10.09 -11.46 -10.71
N PRO A 8 -10.47 -12.60 -10.12
CA PRO A 8 -9.90 -13.02 -8.84
C PRO A 8 -8.45 -13.52 -8.94
N VAL A 9 -7.90 -13.74 -10.14
CA VAL A 9 -6.54 -14.32 -10.30
C VAL A 9 -5.42 -13.32 -9.98
N ASP A 10 -5.70 -12.01 -10.03
CA ASP A 10 -4.74 -10.94 -9.73
C ASP A 10 -4.99 -10.25 -8.37
N ASP A 11 -5.89 -10.83 -7.58
CA ASP A 11 -6.23 -10.46 -6.21
C ASP A 11 -5.41 -11.24 -5.17
N THR A 12 -4.25 -11.79 -5.58
CA THR A 12 -3.32 -12.46 -4.66
C THR A 12 -2.69 -11.45 -3.69
N THR A 13 -2.33 -11.91 -2.49
CA THR A 13 -1.65 -11.09 -1.47
C THR A 13 -0.39 -10.42 -2.01
N GLU A 14 0.40 -11.15 -2.79
CA GLU A 14 1.62 -10.62 -3.41
C GLU A 14 1.31 -9.51 -4.42
N ALA A 15 0.33 -9.73 -5.30
CA ALA A 15 -0.08 -8.71 -6.27
C ALA A 15 -0.62 -7.44 -5.58
N ILE A 16 -1.34 -7.59 -4.47
CA ILE A 16 -1.81 -6.46 -3.65
C ILE A 16 -0.64 -5.70 -3.05
N PHE A 17 0.34 -6.40 -2.45
CA PHE A 17 1.51 -5.77 -1.85
C PHE A 17 2.38 -5.05 -2.87
N ASN A 18 2.53 -5.59 -4.07
CA ASN A 18 3.26 -4.93 -5.16
C ASN A 18 2.61 -3.61 -5.61
N ARG A 19 1.32 -3.40 -5.32
CA ARG A 19 0.59 -2.16 -5.63
C ARG A 19 0.67 -1.10 -4.53
N VAL A 20 1.14 -1.45 -3.32
CA VAL A 20 1.22 -0.50 -2.19
C VAL A 20 2.19 0.64 -2.53
N GLY A 21 1.76 1.88 -2.26
CA GLY A 21 2.54 3.09 -2.52
C GLY A 21 2.51 3.58 -3.98
N ALA A 22 1.96 2.80 -4.92
CA ALA A 22 1.74 3.27 -6.29
C ALA A 22 0.55 4.24 -6.36
N ARG A 23 0.64 5.24 -7.26
CA ARG A 23 -0.47 6.16 -7.51
C ARG A 23 -1.05 5.96 -8.89
N ILE A 24 -2.38 6.08 -8.97
CA ILE A 24 -3.08 6.06 -10.24
C ILE A 24 -2.72 7.31 -11.04
N GLU A 25 -2.29 7.11 -12.28
CA GLU A 25 -2.01 8.18 -13.24
C GLU A 25 -3.22 9.09 -13.47
N SER A 26 -2.99 10.36 -13.79
CA SER A 26 -4.09 11.32 -13.92
C SER A 26 -5.08 10.96 -15.03
N SER A 27 -4.60 10.32 -16.10
CA SER A 27 -5.42 9.83 -17.22
C SER A 27 -6.30 8.63 -16.85
N ALA A 28 -5.98 7.92 -15.78
CA ALA A 28 -6.71 6.74 -15.31
C ALA A 28 -7.60 7.04 -14.09
N MET A 29 -7.66 8.30 -13.63
CA MET A 29 -8.54 8.68 -12.52
C MET A 29 -10.00 8.78 -12.96
N LEU A 30 -10.89 8.22 -12.14
CA LEU A 30 -12.34 8.37 -12.29
C LEU A 30 -12.87 9.68 -11.67
N PHE A 31 -12.09 10.31 -10.78
CA PHE A 31 -12.49 11.53 -10.07
C PHE A 31 -11.97 12.80 -10.74
N SER A 32 -12.74 13.88 -10.67
CA SER A 32 -12.38 15.19 -11.22
C SER A 32 -11.20 15.87 -10.53
N SER A 33 -10.88 15.46 -9.30
CA SER A 33 -9.77 15.98 -8.52
C SER A 33 -9.17 14.88 -7.64
N ARG A 34 -7.91 15.08 -7.23
CA ARG A 34 -7.25 14.22 -6.25
C ARG A 34 -7.62 14.70 -4.85
N ALA A 35 -7.78 13.75 -3.93
CA ALA A 35 -7.85 14.07 -2.52
C ALA A 35 -6.55 14.78 -2.09
N GLU A 36 -6.69 15.79 -1.24
CA GLU A 36 -5.54 16.44 -0.63
C GLU A 36 -4.83 15.45 0.28
N ILE A 37 -3.51 15.38 0.17
CA ILE A 37 -2.69 14.50 1.01
C ILE A 37 -2.18 15.30 2.17
N SER A 38 -2.76 15.05 3.34
CA SER A 38 -2.22 15.47 4.62
C SER A 38 -1.34 14.37 5.20
N PHE A 39 -0.24 14.75 5.84
CA PHE A 39 0.55 13.87 6.69
C PHE A 39 0.62 14.48 8.09
N THR A 40 -0.06 13.84 9.03
CA THR A 40 -0.30 14.35 10.37
C THR A 40 0.87 14.09 11.31
N ASN A 41 0.95 14.85 12.40
CA ASN A 41 1.95 14.62 13.43
C ASN A 41 1.83 13.22 14.07
N ALA A 42 0.62 12.68 14.16
CA ALA A 42 0.38 11.33 14.67
C ALA A 42 0.98 10.26 13.73
N GLU A 43 0.79 10.41 12.42
CA GLU A 43 1.38 9.51 11.42
C GLU A 43 2.91 9.60 11.41
N GLN A 44 3.47 10.80 11.57
CA GLN A 44 4.91 11.00 11.71
C GLN A 44 5.47 10.29 12.94
N GLU A 45 4.80 10.42 14.09
CA GLU A 45 5.22 9.77 15.32
C GLU A 45 5.10 8.24 15.22
N MET A 46 4.04 7.74 14.58
CA MET A 46 3.89 6.31 14.29
C MET A 46 5.04 5.80 13.43
N MET A 47 5.38 6.48 12.32
CA MET A 47 6.52 6.09 11.49
C MET A 47 7.81 6.03 12.31
N ARG A 48 8.06 7.04 13.14
CA ARG A 48 9.28 7.13 13.97
C ARG A 48 9.38 6.00 15.01
N THR A 49 8.27 5.54 15.56
CA THR A 49 8.25 4.62 16.70
C THR A 49 7.92 3.17 16.33
N GLN A 50 7.22 2.96 15.23
CA GLN A 50 6.64 1.65 14.88
C GLN A 50 7.10 1.13 13.50
N CYS A 51 7.70 1.95 12.64
CA CYS A 51 8.31 1.46 11.41
C CYS A 51 9.80 1.13 11.64
N PRO A 52 10.25 -0.11 11.38
CA PRO A 52 11.67 -0.45 11.48
C PRO A 52 12.54 0.42 10.56
N ALA A 53 13.68 0.89 11.07
CA ALA A 53 14.54 1.83 10.34
C ALA A 53 14.96 1.31 8.95
N ARG A 54 15.23 0.00 8.83
CA ARG A 54 15.57 -0.62 7.54
C ARG A 54 14.39 -0.57 6.56
N THR A 55 13.19 -0.92 7.03
CA THR A 55 11.96 -0.83 6.24
C THR A 55 11.70 0.59 5.76
N MET A 56 11.95 1.59 6.61
CA MET A 56 11.76 3.00 6.24
C MET A 56 12.72 3.43 5.11
N VAL A 57 13.99 3.03 5.16
CA VAL A 57 14.98 3.32 4.10
C VAL A 57 14.60 2.65 2.78
N ASP A 58 14.24 1.37 2.83
CA ASP A 58 13.83 0.61 1.64
C ASP A 58 12.53 1.19 1.05
N ALA A 59 11.58 1.57 1.91
CA ALA A 59 10.34 2.24 1.53
C ALA A 59 10.58 3.60 0.87
N GLU A 60 11.48 4.44 1.42
CA GLU A 60 11.83 5.72 0.80
C GLU A 60 12.41 5.53 -0.60
N LEU A 61 13.29 4.54 -0.78
CA LEU A 61 13.88 4.22 -2.09
C LEU A 61 12.81 3.76 -3.08
N GLN A 62 11.94 2.83 -2.66
CA GLN A 62 10.83 2.32 -3.46
C GLN A 62 9.86 3.45 -3.85
N CYS A 63 9.43 4.26 -2.89
CA CYS A 63 8.49 5.36 -3.11
C CYS A 63 9.05 6.41 -4.06
N ARG A 64 10.33 6.79 -3.94
CA ARG A 64 10.97 7.73 -4.87
C ARG A 64 11.10 7.17 -6.30
N LYS A 65 11.21 5.85 -6.45
CA LYS A 65 11.26 5.19 -7.76
C LYS A 65 9.88 5.14 -8.43
N ASN A 66 8.83 4.90 -7.64
CA ASN A 66 7.48 4.65 -8.15
C ASN A 66 6.61 5.91 -8.27
N LEU A 67 6.94 6.97 -7.52
CA LEU A 67 6.25 8.25 -7.63
C LEU A 67 6.84 9.11 -8.75
N PRO A 68 6.05 10.01 -9.35
CA PRO A 68 6.57 11.01 -10.29
C PRO A 68 7.71 11.83 -9.66
N GLN A 69 8.69 12.26 -10.46
CA GLN A 69 9.80 13.11 -9.98
C GLN A 69 9.31 14.43 -9.35
N SER A 70 8.12 14.90 -9.73
CA SER A 70 7.48 16.08 -9.16
C SER A 70 6.74 15.83 -7.84
N ALA A 71 6.86 14.63 -7.26
CA ALA A 71 6.15 14.27 -6.04
C ALA A 71 6.61 15.15 -4.86
N THR A 72 5.65 15.65 -4.08
CA THR A 72 5.95 16.46 -2.90
C THR A 72 6.42 15.60 -1.74
N VAL A 73 7.07 16.21 -0.75
CA VAL A 73 7.52 15.50 0.46
C VAL A 73 6.36 14.79 1.17
N LEU A 74 5.18 15.42 1.23
CA LEU A 74 3.98 14.80 1.82
C LEU A 74 3.54 13.55 1.07
N GLN A 75 3.69 13.52 -0.26
CA GLN A 75 3.34 12.37 -1.07
C GLN A 75 4.32 11.22 -0.87
N VAL A 76 5.61 11.53 -0.73
CA VAL A 76 6.64 10.55 -0.39
C VAL A 76 6.38 9.98 1.02
N ASN A 77 6.13 10.84 2.01
CA ASN A 77 5.85 10.40 3.39
C ASN A 77 4.60 9.52 3.48
N ALA A 78 3.52 9.89 2.79
CA ALA A 78 2.31 9.07 2.73
C ALA A 78 2.59 7.70 2.09
N CYS A 79 3.36 7.64 1.00
CA CYS A 79 3.77 6.37 0.40
C CYS A 79 4.62 5.52 1.35
N VAL A 80 5.59 6.12 2.05
CA VAL A 80 6.43 5.39 3.02
C VAL A 80 5.59 4.87 4.18
N PHE A 81 4.63 5.66 4.66
CA PHE A 81 3.67 5.25 5.67
C PHE A 81 2.87 4.01 5.21
N ASP A 82 2.36 4.03 3.98
CA ASP A 82 1.65 2.89 3.39
C ASP A 82 2.54 1.64 3.28
N VAL A 83 3.83 1.78 2.96
CA VAL A 83 4.75 0.62 2.95
C VAL A 83 5.00 0.10 4.37
N CYS A 84 5.20 1.00 5.34
CA CYS A 84 5.44 0.64 6.74
C CYS A 84 4.25 -0.08 7.39
N PHE A 85 3.01 0.32 7.07
CA PHE A 85 1.82 -0.11 7.80
C PHE A 85 0.74 -0.78 6.94
N GLY A 86 0.83 -0.68 5.61
CA GLY A 86 -0.06 -1.36 4.67
C GLY A 86 0.27 -2.84 4.51
N MET A 87 1.52 -3.26 4.78
CA MET A 87 1.96 -4.66 4.78
C MET A 87 1.90 -5.28 6.19
N ASN A 88 0.81 -5.05 6.92
CA ASN A 88 0.73 -5.39 8.33
C ASN A 88 0.58 -6.92 8.54
N GLU A 89 1.59 -7.56 9.15
CA GLU A 89 1.51 -8.97 9.61
C GLU A 89 0.28 -9.25 10.49
N HIS A 90 -0.20 -8.27 11.25
CA HIS A 90 -1.42 -8.38 12.04
C HIS A 90 -2.67 -8.44 11.15
N ALA A 91 -2.73 -7.60 10.10
CA ALA A 91 -3.81 -7.66 9.12
C ALA A 91 -3.76 -8.99 8.34
N LEU A 92 -2.56 -9.48 8.01
CA LEU A 92 -2.37 -10.80 7.40
C LEU A 92 -2.82 -11.94 8.32
N ARG A 93 -2.47 -11.91 9.61
CA ARG A 93 -2.91 -12.92 10.59
C ARG A 93 -4.41 -12.92 10.78
N SER A 94 -5.02 -11.73 10.90
CA SER A 94 -6.48 -11.61 10.98
C SER A 94 -7.14 -12.12 9.69
N ALA A 95 -6.64 -11.73 8.51
CA ALA A 95 -7.13 -12.25 7.24
C ALA A 95 -7.02 -13.78 7.18
N ALA A 96 -5.88 -14.37 7.54
CA ALA A 96 -5.72 -15.83 7.60
C ALA A 96 -6.68 -16.51 8.58
N THR A 97 -7.02 -15.85 9.69
CA THR A 97 -7.93 -16.38 10.71
C THR A 97 -9.39 -16.40 10.23
N TYR A 98 -9.79 -15.42 9.42
CA TYR A 98 -11.18 -15.23 8.97
C TYR A 98 -11.41 -15.55 7.49
N ALA A 99 -10.37 -15.93 6.74
CA ALA A 99 -10.47 -16.28 5.33
C ALA A 99 -11.32 -17.53 5.12
N SER A 100 -12.25 -17.47 4.17
CA SER A 100 -13.00 -18.63 3.73
C SER A 100 -12.12 -19.57 2.89
N ALA A 101 -12.59 -20.80 2.66
CA ALA A 101 -11.89 -21.74 1.76
C ALA A 101 -11.72 -21.20 0.33
N ALA A 102 -12.65 -20.37 -0.13
CA ALA A 102 -12.55 -19.69 -1.43
C ALA A 102 -11.45 -18.63 -1.42
N ASP A 103 -11.36 -17.83 -0.37
CA ASP A 103 -10.30 -16.82 -0.21
C ASP A 103 -8.90 -17.48 -0.16
N GLN A 104 -8.79 -18.62 0.53
CA GLN A 104 -7.56 -19.39 0.60
C GLN A 104 -7.18 -20.03 -0.75
N ALA A 105 -8.15 -20.49 -1.54
CA ALA A 105 -7.89 -21.04 -2.86
C ALA A 105 -7.35 -19.96 -3.81
N SER A 106 -7.99 -18.77 -3.85
CA SER A 106 -7.56 -17.64 -4.67
C SER A 106 -6.18 -17.09 -4.26
N ALA A 107 -5.85 -17.13 -2.97
CA ALA A 107 -4.54 -16.69 -2.48
C ALA A 107 -3.39 -17.66 -2.84
N ASN A 108 -3.69 -18.94 -3.11
CA ASN A 108 -2.69 -19.99 -3.32
C ASN A 108 -2.62 -20.50 -4.78
N SER A 109 -3.49 -20.03 -5.66
CA SER A 109 -3.42 -20.29 -7.10
C SER A 109 -2.36 -19.38 -7.74
N ALA A 110 -1.11 -19.85 -7.74
CA ALA A 110 0.00 -19.31 -8.50
C ALA A 110 0.26 -20.15 -9.77
#